data_AF-A0A150H179-F1
#
_entry.id   AF-A0A150H179-F1
#
_cell.length_a   1.000
_cell.length_b   1.000
_cell.length_c   1.000
_cell.angle_alpha   90.00
_cell.angle_beta   90.00
_cell.angle_gamma   90.00
#
_symmetry.space_group_name_H-M   'P 1'
#
loop_
_entity.id
_entity.type
_entity.pdbx_description
1 polymer ?
#
loop_
_entity_poly.entity_id
_entity_poly.type
_entity_poly.pdbx_seq_one_letter_code
_entity_poly.pdbx_strand_id
1 'polypeptide(L)'
;MAMRAASSSPSTAGPQQLQWPTEAGAAAPLRSSLAVRTRCAPRGRALTQGAAASLAAAAGASLDGGRSDVDADVDGDSEGGRGVGGSSGSGSDGDGDGGVSDGLVGRRSRREAFVLATRDEDTIASIVTGMSHGSVAIIRVSGSDAVPTASKVFRPGGRFRFDWQPKSHRVYYGTAVDGDETVLDEVLALVMLSPRSYTAEDVVELHCHGGPVCAARVLRAVIEAGARPAKAGEFTLRAFLNGRLDLAQAESVSELLSARTVAAADSALAGLRGGLGAEVAALRGHCLDVLVELEARLDFDEDLPPIDVPNLRARIEAIQAGIERALRTARTGNLLRRGLQVAIVGRPNVGKSSLLNAWTNSDRAIVTEVAGTTRDVLEAQLSVGGVPVTLLDTAGIRASDDVVERIGVERSRAAASAADIVVMVIDGAEGWTEADGEIYRGLWGGDSAAAGSSSQPQSLPLPLLARDTFSAVVRTSAAQRQGLEELDAALLQLAGAPQLASGGVSWSVNERQAEALVRSHEALMRLAESVSSDLPLDFWTIDLRAALLALGEVSGDEVGEEVLDAVFSRFCIGK
;
A
#
# COMPACT_ATOMS: atom_id res chain seq x y z
N MET A 1 -31.00 -56.13 29.58
CA MET A 1 -29.52 -55.99 29.57
C MET A 1 -29.23 -54.49 29.51
N ALA A 2 -29.12 -53.72 30.59
CA ALA A 2 -28.10 -53.74 31.68
C ALA A 2 -26.70 -53.92 31.07
N MET A 3 -25.67 -53.10 31.27
CA MET A 3 -25.24 -52.07 32.24
C MET A 3 -23.96 -51.49 31.57
N ARG A 4 -23.39 -50.30 31.81
CA ARG A 4 -23.14 -49.52 33.03
C ARG A 4 -22.54 -48.17 32.63
N ALA A 5 -23.00 -47.10 33.28
CA ALA A 5 -22.27 -45.85 33.42
C ALA A 5 -21.29 -45.94 34.59
N ALA A 6 -20.19 -45.19 34.55
CA ALA A 6 -19.47 -44.75 35.74
C ALA A 6 -18.76 -43.41 35.47
N SER A 7 -19.17 -42.43 36.25
CA SER A 7 -18.65 -41.08 36.45
C SER A 7 -17.40 -41.06 37.36
N SER A 8 -16.45 -40.16 37.12
CA SER A 8 -15.71 -39.47 38.19
C SER A 8 -14.96 -38.22 37.66
N SER A 9 -15.11 -37.14 38.42
CA SER A 9 -14.59 -35.76 38.35
C SER A 9 -13.08 -35.57 38.06
N PRO A 10 -12.66 -34.40 37.53
CA PRO A 10 -11.24 -34.05 37.40
C PRO A 10 -10.69 -33.48 38.72
N SER A 11 -9.63 -34.10 39.24
CA SER A 11 -8.83 -33.59 40.35
C SER A 11 -7.80 -32.57 39.86
N THR A 12 -7.66 -31.50 40.62
CA THR A 12 -6.58 -30.52 40.60
C THR A 12 -5.19 -31.18 40.69
N ALA A 13 -4.31 -30.90 39.72
CA ALA A 13 -2.89 -31.21 39.79
C ALA A 13 -2.09 -29.99 39.29
N GLY A 14 -1.18 -29.50 40.15
CA GLY A 14 -0.34 -28.32 39.94
C GLY A 14 0.75 -28.51 38.86
N PRO A 15 1.61 -27.48 38.68
CA PRO A 15 2.47 -27.37 37.50
C PRO A 15 3.56 -28.44 37.52
N GLN A 16 3.54 -29.34 36.54
CA GLN A 16 4.63 -30.27 36.29
C GLN A 16 5.81 -29.51 35.65
N GLN A 17 6.94 -29.54 36.34
CA GLN A 17 8.24 -29.11 35.85
C GLN A 17 8.63 -29.92 34.61
N LEU A 18 8.84 -29.25 33.47
CA LEU A 18 9.53 -29.86 32.33
C LEU A 18 10.99 -30.12 32.71
N GLN A 19 11.37 -31.40 32.79
CA GLN A 19 12.76 -31.86 32.80
C GLN A 19 13.25 -32.05 31.36
N TRP A 20 14.42 -31.48 31.05
CA TRP A 20 15.14 -31.69 29.78
C TRP A 20 15.77 -33.10 29.75
N PRO A 21 15.76 -33.81 28.61
CA PRO A 21 16.56 -35.02 28.45
C PRO A 21 18.05 -34.66 28.35
N THR A 22 18.85 -35.32 29.17
CA THR A 22 20.31 -35.30 29.12
C THR A 22 20.81 -36.11 27.92
N GLU A 23 21.89 -35.65 27.30
CA GLU A 23 22.48 -36.15 26.06
C GLU A 23 22.68 -37.67 26.00
N ALA A 24 22.11 -38.31 24.95
CA ALA A 24 22.69 -39.49 24.30
C ALA A 24 21.92 -39.78 22.99
N GLY A 25 22.46 -39.35 21.85
CA GLY A 25 21.91 -39.68 20.54
C GLY A 25 22.56 -38.82 19.45
N ALA A 26 23.59 -39.36 18.80
CA ALA A 26 24.39 -38.68 17.79
C ALA A 26 23.54 -38.26 16.57
N ALA A 27 23.12 -36.99 16.54
CA ALA A 27 22.86 -36.24 15.33
C ALA A 27 23.98 -35.21 15.17
N ALA A 28 24.53 -35.08 13.95
CA ALA A 28 25.60 -34.12 13.67
C ALA A 28 25.20 -32.72 14.18
N PRO A 29 26.09 -31.98 14.87
CA PRO A 29 25.73 -30.71 15.48
C PRO A 29 25.31 -29.71 14.41
N LEU A 30 24.16 -29.05 14.60
CA LEU A 30 23.72 -27.90 13.81
C LEU A 30 24.85 -26.85 13.84
N ARG A 31 25.55 -26.65 12.71
CA ARG A 31 26.84 -25.93 12.66
C ARG A 31 26.75 -24.40 12.52
N SER A 32 25.60 -23.79 12.76
CA SER A 32 25.52 -22.32 12.84
C SER A 32 24.34 -21.88 13.69
N SER A 33 24.50 -20.76 14.37
CA SER A 33 23.44 -20.17 15.21
C SER A 33 23.29 -18.72 14.80
N LEU A 34 22.16 -18.39 14.19
CA LEU A 34 21.83 -17.03 13.80
C LEU A 34 21.19 -16.32 14.98
N ALA A 35 21.68 -15.12 15.29
CA ALA A 35 21.05 -14.23 16.24
C ALA A 35 20.47 -13.05 15.45
N VAL A 36 19.15 -12.85 15.51
CA VAL A 36 18.44 -11.80 14.78
C VAL A 36 18.08 -10.68 15.74
N ARG A 37 18.55 -9.46 15.49
CA ARG A 37 18.16 -8.28 16.26
C ARG A 37 17.70 -7.18 15.33
N THR A 38 16.52 -6.63 15.61
CA THR A 38 16.06 -5.44 14.91
C THR A 38 16.79 -4.21 15.43
N ARG A 39 17.35 -3.40 14.52
CA ARG A 39 17.61 -1.98 14.78
C ARG A 39 16.59 -1.23 13.94
N CYS A 40 15.55 -0.69 14.57
CA CYS A 40 14.60 0.17 13.88
C CYS A 40 15.31 1.51 13.63
N ALA A 41 15.91 1.72 12.46
CA ALA A 41 16.48 3.02 12.11
C ALA A 41 15.32 4.03 11.92
N PRO A 42 15.38 5.25 12.50
CA PRO A 42 14.34 6.24 12.29
C PRO A 42 14.57 6.89 10.92
N ARG A 43 13.88 6.39 9.89
CA ARG A 43 13.66 7.14 8.66
C ARG A 43 12.17 7.11 8.35
N GLY A 44 11.52 8.26 8.54
CA GLY A 44 10.10 8.47 8.26
C GLY A 44 9.14 7.93 9.34
N ARG A 45 9.36 8.29 10.62
CA ARG A 45 8.25 8.27 11.60
C ARG A 45 7.51 9.60 11.50
N ALA A 46 6.53 9.64 10.61
CA ALA A 46 5.36 10.48 10.78
C ALA A 46 4.17 9.61 10.32
N LEU A 47 3.04 9.72 11.01
CA LEU A 47 1.72 9.15 10.66
C LEU A 47 1.35 7.76 11.22
N THR A 48 2.15 6.69 11.15
CA THR A 48 1.61 5.35 11.55
C THR A 48 1.71 4.98 13.04
N GLN A 49 2.60 5.60 13.80
CA GLN A 49 2.73 5.31 15.24
C GLN A 49 1.85 6.17 16.15
N GLY A 50 1.44 7.36 15.69
CA GLY A 50 0.50 8.20 16.43
C GLY A 50 -0.86 7.51 16.57
N ALA A 51 -1.36 6.89 15.49
CA ALA A 51 -2.63 6.18 15.50
C ALA A 51 -2.61 4.94 16.41
N ALA A 52 -1.56 4.10 16.33
CA ALA A 52 -1.47 2.88 17.15
C ALA A 52 -1.21 3.16 18.64
N ALA A 53 -0.46 4.20 18.98
CA ALA A 53 -0.23 4.60 20.37
C ALA A 53 -1.46 5.30 20.99
N SER A 54 -2.21 6.08 20.21
CA SER A 54 -3.50 6.65 20.61
C SER A 54 -4.55 5.55 20.86
N LEU A 55 -4.61 4.52 20.00
CA LEU A 55 -5.52 3.37 20.13
C LEU A 55 -5.23 2.49 21.36
N ALA A 56 -3.96 2.36 21.78
CA ALA A 56 -3.62 1.59 22.98
C ALA A 56 -3.91 2.37 24.29
N ALA A 57 -3.87 3.70 24.26
CA ALA A 57 -4.14 4.54 25.43
C ALA A 57 -5.65 4.65 25.73
N ALA A 58 -6.51 4.68 24.71
CA ALA A 58 -7.96 4.78 24.87
C ALA A 58 -8.60 3.50 25.46
N ALA A 59 -8.01 2.33 25.26
CA ALA A 59 -8.52 1.06 25.79
C ALA A 59 -8.17 0.80 27.27
N GLY A 60 -7.27 1.60 27.87
CA GLY A 60 -6.74 1.38 29.23
C GLY A 60 -7.32 2.27 30.33
N ALA A 61 -8.09 3.29 29.99
CA ALA A 61 -8.59 4.28 30.95
C ALA A 61 -10.09 4.12 31.22
N SER A 62 -10.49 3.00 31.81
CA SER A 62 -11.82 2.86 32.39
C SER A 62 -11.77 1.83 33.49
N LEU A 63 -11.19 2.19 34.63
CA LEU A 63 -11.35 1.58 35.96
C LEU A 63 -10.48 2.37 36.95
N ASP A 64 -10.98 3.50 37.49
CA ASP A 64 -11.02 3.71 38.94
C ASP A 64 -11.87 4.94 39.27
N GLY A 65 -12.79 4.78 40.22
CA GLY A 65 -13.73 5.82 40.65
C GLY A 65 -13.19 6.60 41.85
N GLY A 66 -13.65 7.85 42.00
CA GLY A 66 -13.37 8.61 43.22
C GLY A 66 -13.96 10.02 43.20
N ARG A 67 -15.11 10.17 43.85
CA ARG A 67 -15.81 11.42 44.20
C ARG A 67 -14.88 12.51 44.77
N SER A 68 -15.15 13.78 44.45
CA SER A 68 -15.73 14.77 45.39
C SER A 68 -15.68 16.20 44.82
N ASP A 69 -16.86 16.77 44.59
CA ASP A 69 -17.37 18.01 45.20
C ASP A 69 -16.52 19.32 45.24
N VAL A 70 -17.21 20.38 44.77
CA VAL A 70 -17.30 21.76 45.31
C VAL A 70 -16.55 22.88 44.57
N ASP A 71 -17.39 23.69 43.90
CA ASP A 71 -17.49 25.15 43.86
C ASP A 71 -16.30 26.05 43.48
N ALA A 72 -16.58 26.78 42.39
CA ALA A 72 -16.67 28.24 42.33
C ALA A 72 -15.41 29.09 42.05
N ASP A 73 -15.66 29.97 41.09
CA ASP A 73 -15.36 31.40 41.09
C ASP A 73 -14.03 31.92 40.50
N VAL A 74 -14.25 32.78 39.47
CA VAL A 74 -13.77 34.19 39.44
C VAL A 74 -12.30 34.40 39.05
N ASP A 75 -12.04 34.82 37.81
CA ASP A 75 -12.04 36.24 37.40
C ASP A 75 -11.31 36.41 36.07
N GLY A 76 -11.97 37.11 35.14
CA GLY A 76 -11.37 37.63 33.93
C GLY A 76 -11.31 39.15 34.02
N ASP A 77 -10.12 39.70 33.75
CA ASP A 77 -9.91 41.11 33.53
C ASP A 77 -9.20 41.27 32.18
N SER A 78 -9.83 41.97 31.23
CA SER A 78 -9.35 43.29 30.80
C SER A 78 -9.99 43.76 29.48
N GLU A 79 -10.37 45.04 29.55
CA GLU A 79 -11.13 45.87 28.63
C GLU A 79 -10.41 46.22 27.31
N GLY A 80 -11.16 46.77 26.34
CA GLY A 80 -10.55 47.36 25.15
C GLY A 80 -11.50 47.96 24.11
N GLY A 81 -12.24 49.01 24.46
CA GLY A 81 -13.36 49.54 23.66
C GLY A 81 -13.07 50.32 22.35
N ARG A 82 -14.19 50.53 21.64
CA ARG A 82 -14.66 51.75 20.91
C ARG A 82 -14.36 51.95 19.40
N GLY A 83 -15.45 52.23 18.67
CA GLY A 83 -15.46 53.08 17.46
C GLY A 83 -16.82 53.07 16.74
N VAL A 84 -17.45 54.24 16.55
CA VAL A 84 -18.85 54.48 16.18
C VAL A 84 -18.98 55.18 14.82
N GLY A 85 -20.11 54.97 14.12
CA GLY A 85 -20.75 55.93 13.20
C GLY A 85 -21.05 55.37 11.80
N GLY A 86 -22.21 55.52 11.15
CA GLY A 86 -23.47 56.19 11.44
C GLY A 86 -24.21 56.51 10.12
N SER A 87 -25.55 56.29 10.09
CA SER A 87 -26.58 56.91 9.20
C SER A 87 -26.48 56.70 7.67
N SER A 88 -27.51 56.72 6.82
CA SER A 88 -28.99 56.66 6.83
C SER A 88 -29.41 56.88 5.37
N GLY A 89 -30.48 56.25 4.87
CA GLY A 89 -30.99 56.57 3.53
C GLY A 89 -32.18 55.72 3.10
N SER A 90 -33.38 56.31 3.20
CA SER A 90 -34.69 55.80 2.80
C SER A 90 -34.97 55.93 1.30
N GLY A 91 -35.80 55.06 0.72
CA GLY A 91 -36.41 55.23 -0.60
C GLY A 91 -37.41 54.11 -0.92
N SER A 92 -38.62 54.49 -1.29
CA SER A 92 -39.88 53.74 -1.30
C SER A 92 -40.34 53.26 -2.69
N ASP A 93 -41.21 52.25 -2.65
CA ASP A 93 -42.35 51.90 -3.54
C ASP A 93 -42.17 51.55 -5.03
N GLY A 94 -42.80 50.44 -5.43
CA GLY A 94 -43.50 50.35 -6.73
C GLY A 94 -43.45 49.01 -7.48
N ASP A 95 -44.43 48.15 -7.20
CA ASP A 95 -45.18 47.26 -8.11
C ASP A 95 -44.51 46.18 -9.00
N GLY A 96 -45.01 44.95 -8.85
CA GLY A 96 -45.68 44.28 -9.98
C GLY A 96 -45.08 43.00 -10.58
N ASP A 97 -45.58 41.87 -10.08
CA ASP A 97 -46.05 40.70 -10.84
C ASP A 97 -45.06 39.67 -11.47
N GLY A 98 -45.32 38.39 -11.15
CA GLY A 98 -45.17 37.25 -12.07
C GLY A 98 -43.87 36.41 -12.03
N GLY A 99 -44.01 35.11 -11.73
CA GLY A 99 -43.11 34.05 -12.22
C GLY A 99 -42.20 33.41 -11.18
N VAL A 100 -42.65 32.38 -10.44
CA VAL A 100 -42.45 30.95 -10.77
C VAL A 100 -40.99 30.49 -10.64
N SER A 101 -40.72 29.84 -9.51
CA SER A 101 -39.74 28.78 -9.27
C SER A 101 -38.35 28.92 -9.92
N ASP A 102 -37.41 29.49 -9.17
CA ASP A 102 -35.99 29.22 -9.39
C ASP A 102 -35.36 28.82 -8.04
N GLY A 103 -35.23 27.51 -7.85
CA GLY A 103 -34.84 26.94 -6.57
C GLY A 103 -34.66 25.44 -6.63
N LEU A 104 -34.13 24.92 -7.74
CA LEU A 104 -33.68 23.53 -7.88
C LEU A 104 -32.93 23.37 -9.23
N VAL A 105 -31.77 24.03 -9.35
CA VAL A 105 -30.77 23.66 -10.36
C VAL A 105 -29.57 23.10 -9.62
N GLY A 106 -29.36 21.80 -9.82
CA GLY A 106 -28.51 20.95 -9.01
C GLY A 106 -27.08 21.43 -8.86
N ARG A 107 -26.57 21.32 -7.63
CA ARG A 107 -25.13 21.23 -7.35
C ARG A 107 -24.61 19.98 -8.06
N ARG A 108 -24.12 20.16 -9.29
CA ARG A 108 -23.36 19.15 -10.02
C ARG A 108 -22.17 18.72 -9.18
N SER A 109 -21.93 17.41 -9.13
CA SER A 109 -20.77 16.84 -8.45
C SER A 109 -19.49 17.45 -9.01
N ARG A 110 -18.47 17.73 -8.18
CA ARG A 110 -17.16 18.23 -8.66
C ARG A 110 -16.54 17.28 -9.70
N ARG A 111 -16.88 15.98 -9.69
CA ARG A 111 -16.55 15.04 -10.76
C ARG A 111 -17.12 15.43 -12.11
N GLU A 112 -18.34 15.93 -12.19
CA GLU A 112 -18.95 16.35 -13.47
C GLU A 112 -18.32 17.63 -14.01
N ALA A 113 -17.94 18.56 -13.13
CA ALA A 113 -17.21 19.77 -13.53
C ALA A 113 -15.81 19.44 -14.05
N PHE A 114 -15.13 18.46 -13.43
CA PHE A 114 -13.83 17.94 -13.88
C PHE A 114 -13.95 17.18 -15.22
N VAL A 115 -14.95 16.30 -15.37
CA VAL A 115 -15.23 15.59 -16.63
C VAL A 115 -15.44 16.55 -17.80
N LEU A 116 -15.96 17.75 -17.57
CA LEU A 116 -16.12 18.79 -18.59
C LEU A 116 -14.83 19.55 -18.92
N ALA A 117 -13.87 19.65 -18.00
CA ALA A 117 -12.60 20.36 -18.20
C ALA A 117 -11.49 19.47 -18.80
N THR A 118 -11.52 18.15 -18.55
CA THR A 118 -10.59 17.17 -19.14
C THR A 118 -11.14 16.41 -20.35
N ARG A 119 -12.35 16.73 -20.84
CA ARG A 119 -12.78 16.36 -22.19
C ARG A 119 -12.04 17.22 -23.22
N ASP A 120 -10.72 17.11 -23.26
CA ASP A 120 -10.09 17.19 -24.57
C ASP A 120 -10.58 15.92 -25.30
N GLU A 121 -11.38 16.09 -26.35
CA GLU A 121 -11.75 15.01 -27.29
C GLU A 121 -10.52 14.51 -28.08
N ASP A 122 -9.33 14.63 -27.50
CA ASP A 122 -8.09 14.29 -28.15
C ASP A 122 -7.85 12.78 -28.10
N THR A 123 -7.26 12.28 -29.18
CA THR A 123 -6.89 10.87 -29.30
C THR A 123 -5.44 10.72 -28.91
N ILE A 124 -5.15 9.82 -27.98
CA ILE A 124 -3.80 9.56 -27.47
C ILE A 124 -3.24 8.26 -28.00
N ALA A 125 -1.92 8.21 -28.17
CA ALA A 125 -1.19 7.02 -28.57
C ALA A 125 0.10 6.79 -27.75
N SER A 126 0.42 5.53 -27.48
CA SER A 126 1.70 5.12 -26.88
C SER A 126 2.02 3.66 -27.18
N ILE A 127 3.30 3.31 -27.08
CA ILE A 127 3.73 1.91 -26.92
C ILE A 127 3.34 1.46 -25.50
N VAL A 128 2.72 0.28 -25.36
CA VAL A 128 2.20 -0.25 -24.07
C VAL A 128 2.86 -1.57 -23.66
N THR A 129 3.85 -2.03 -24.42
CA THR A 129 4.75 -3.15 -24.11
C THR A 129 6.07 -2.65 -23.54
N GLY A 130 6.77 -3.48 -22.76
CA GLY A 130 8.11 -3.15 -22.27
C GLY A 130 9.08 -2.87 -23.43
N MET A 131 10.02 -1.94 -23.22
CA MET A 131 10.99 -1.53 -24.25
C MET A 131 12.16 -2.51 -24.46
N SER A 132 12.09 -3.72 -23.87
CA SER A 132 13.08 -4.78 -24.11
C SER A 132 12.86 -5.42 -25.49
N HIS A 133 13.89 -6.08 -26.01
CA HIS A 133 13.77 -6.85 -27.26
C HIS A 133 12.73 -7.95 -27.07
N GLY A 134 11.59 -7.82 -27.74
CA GLY A 134 10.49 -8.77 -27.72
C GLY A 134 10.04 -9.16 -29.12
N SER A 135 9.24 -10.21 -29.23
CA SER A 135 8.68 -10.63 -30.52
C SER A 135 7.59 -9.65 -31.01
N VAL A 136 6.86 -9.02 -30.09
CA VAL A 136 5.72 -8.15 -30.40
C VAL A 136 5.82 -6.86 -29.57
N ALA A 137 5.51 -5.73 -30.21
CA ALA A 137 5.25 -4.46 -29.55
C ALA A 137 3.82 -4.00 -29.84
N ILE A 138 3.16 -3.42 -28.85
CA ILE A 138 1.77 -2.97 -28.97
C ILE A 138 1.75 -1.44 -28.92
N ILE A 139 1.22 -0.82 -29.97
CA ILE A 139 0.87 0.60 -29.99
C ILE A 139 -0.62 0.69 -29.69
N ARG A 140 -0.99 1.35 -28.59
CA ARG A 140 -2.38 1.58 -28.22
C ARG A 140 -2.78 3.00 -28.59
N VAL A 141 -3.95 3.15 -29.18
CA VAL A 141 -4.62 4.40 -29.53
C VAL A 141 -5.96 4.46 -28.80
N SER A 142 -6.27 5.55 -28.09
CA SER A 142 -7.53 5.73 -27.35
C SER A 142 -8.08 7.13 -27.54
N GLY A 143 -9.40 7.25 -27.74
CA GLY A 143 -10.11 8.51 -27.90
C GLY A 143 -11.24 8.42 -28.93
N SER A 144 -11.99 9.50 -29.10
CA SER A 144 -13.10 9.60 -30.08
C SER A 144 -12.66 9.31 -31.52
N ASP A 145 -11.44 9.72 -31.89
CA ASP A 145 -10.86 9.52 -33.21
C ASP A 145 -9.91 8.32 -33.28
N ALA A 146 -9.94 7.38 -32.33
CA ALA A 146 -9.05 6.21 -32.33
C ALA A 146 -9.20 5.35 -33.60
N VAL A 147 -10.45 5.07 -34.00
CA VAL A 147 -10.75 4.29 -35.21
C VAL A 147 -10.42 5.07 -36.50
N PRO A 148 -10.86 6.33 -36.68
CA PRO A 148 -10.43 7.18 -37.80
C PRO A 148 -8.91 7.28 -37.94
N THR A 149 -8.20 7.52 -36.84
CA THR A 149 -6.73 7.66 -36.82
C THR A 149 -6.06 6.35 -37.22
N ALA A 150 -6.48 5.23 -36.62
CA ALA A 150 -5.94 3.92 -36.97
C ALA A 150 -6.23 3.54 -38.43
N SER A 151 -7.36 3.95 -38.99
CA SER A 151 -7.72 3.68 -40.40
C SER A 151 -6.80 4.39 -41.39
N LYS A 152 -6.18 5.51 -41.01
CA LYS A 152 -5.17 6.18 -41.86
C LYS A 152 -3.87 5.39 -41.92
N VAL A 153 -3.49 4.72 -40.83
CA VAL A 153 -2.20 4.00 -40.68
C VAL A 153 -2.31 2.51 -41.03
N PHE A 154 -3.46 1.88 -40.83
CA PHE A 154 -3.66 0.45 -41.06
C PHE A 154 -4.33 0.17 -42.40
N ARG A 155 -3.73 -0.71 -43.20
CA ARG A 155 -4.30 -1.25 -44.44
C ARG A 155 -4.68 -2.72 -44.22
N PRO A 156 -5.97 -3.05 -44.12
CA PRO A 156 -6.41 -4.41 -43.87
C PRO A 156 -6.10 -5.35 -45.05
N GLY A 157 -5.63 -6.54 -44.74
CA GLY A 157 -5.37 -7.61 -45.70
C GLY A 157 -6.62 -8.41 -46.08
N GLY A 158 -6.49 -9.23 -47.12
CA GLY A 158 -7.52 -10.20 -47.54
C GLY A 158 -8.84 -9.55 -47.96
N ARG A 159 -9.96 -10.13 -47.51
CA ARG A 159 -11.33 -9.73 -47.90
C ARG A 159 -11.74 -8.32 -47.45
N PHE A 160 -10.99 -7.70 -46.56
CA PHE A 160 -11.32 -6.40 -45.97
C PHE A 160 -10.62 -5.22 -46.66
N ARG A 161 -9.86 -5.45 -47.74
CA ARG A 161 -9.07 -4.43 -48.45
C ARG A 161 -9.85 -3.21 -48.95
N PHE A 162 -11.15 -3.34 -49.22
CA PHE A 162 -11.92 -2.30 -49.92
C PHE A 162 -13.11 -1.74 -49.12
N ASP A 163 -13.54 -2.39 -48.04
CA ASP A 163 -14.68 -1.97 -47.20
C ASP A 163 -14.48 -2.48 -45.77
N TRP A 164 -13.50 -1.91 -45.08
CA TRP A 164 -13.20 -2.29 -43.71
C TRP A 164 -14.10 -1.53 -42.74
N GLN A 165 -15.10 -2.24 -42.22
CA GLN A 165 -15.95 -1.76 -41.13
C GLN A 165 -15.53 -2.48 -39.84
N PRO A 166 -14.73 -1.81 -38.98
CA PRO A 166 -14.19 -2.44 -37.80
C PRO A 166 -15.30 -2.77 -36.80
N LYS A 167 -15.43 -4.05 -36.47
CA LYS A 167 -16.24 -4.53 -35.35
C LYS A 167 -15.41 -4.66 -34.08
N SER A 168 -16.01 -4.31 -32.95
CA SER A 168 -15.43 -4.42 -31.61
C SER A 168 -15.02 -5.86 -31.27
N HIS A 169 -13.93 -6.00 -30.50
CA HIS A 169 -13.29 -7.24 -30.05
C HIS A 169 -12.95 -8.21 -31.19
N ARG A 170 -12.49 -7.67 -32.32
CA ARG A 170 -11.99 -8.46 -33.44
C ARG A 170 -10.56 -8.09 -33.79
N VAL A 171 -9.81 -9.11 -34.22
CA VAL A 171 -8.46 -8.99 -34.74
C VAL A 171 -8.51 -8.95 -36.26
N TYR A 172 -7.79 -8.01 -36.85
CA TYR A 172 -7.61 -7.86 -38.29
C TYR A 172 -6.13 -7.98 -38.63
N TYR A 173 -5.83 -8.69 -39.71
CA TYR A 173 -4.48 -8.80 -40.24
C TYR A 173 -4.29 -7.78 -41.38
N GLY A 174 -3.13 -7.14 -41.45
CA GLY A 174 -2.82 -6.15 -42.49
C GLY A 174 -1.41 -5.56 -42.35
N THR A 175 -1.21 -4.40 -42.94
CA THR A 175 0.06 -3.66 -42.92
C THR A 175 -0.12 -2.27 -42.33
N ALA A 176 0.83 -1.83 -41.52
CA ALA A 176 0.96 -0.44 -41.12
C ALA A 176 1.72 0.34 -42.20
N VAL A 177 1.23 1.52 -42.55
CA VAL A 177 1.81 2.41 -43.57
C VAL A 177 2.01 3.83 -43.02
N ASP A 178 2.93 4.58 -43.62
CA ASP A 178 3.04 6.02 -43.38
C ASP A 178 2.15 6.85 -44.33
N GLY A 179 2.26 8.18 -44.24
CA GLY A 179 1.50 9.11 -45.08
C GLY A 179 1.79 9.01 -46.59
N ASP A 180 2.94 8.42 -46.96
CA ASP A 180 3.34 8.19 -48.35
C ASP A 180 2.94 6.78 -48.84
N GLU A 181 2.13 6.04 -48.07
CA GLU A 181 1.73 4.65 -48.30
C GLU A 181 2.92 3.66 -48.29
N THR A 182 4.05 4.04 -47.69
CA THR A 182 5.19 3.13 -47.54
C THR A 182 4.92 2.15 -46.41
N VAL A 183 5.09 0.86 -46.67
CA VAL A 183 4.91 -0.18 -45.66
C VAL A 183 5.95 -0.03 -44.55
N LEU A 184 5.46 0.19 -43.33
CA LEU A 184 6.26 0.28 -42.11
C LEU A 184 6.49 -1.10 -41.50
N ASP A 185 5.40 -1.86 -41.38
CA ASP A 185 5.41 -3.20 -40.78
C ASP A 185 4.15 -4.00 -41.17
N GLU A 186 4.21 -5.32 -41.00
CA GLU A 186 3.08 -6.24 -41.02
C GLU A 186 2.51 -6.37 -39.61
N VAL A 187 1.22 -6.08 -39.42
CA VAL A 187 0.63 -5.90 -38.08
C VAL A 187 -0.72 -6.59 -37.91
N LEU A 188 -1.07 -6.89 -36.67
CA LEU A 188 -2.44 -7.20 -36.27
C LEU A 188 -3.09 -5.98 -35.62
N ALA A 189 -4.31 -5.65 -36.02
CA ALA A 189 -5.11 -4.60 -35.40
C ALA A 189 -6.22 -5.21 -34.55
N LEU A 190 -6.27 -4.88 -33.26
CA LEU A 190 -7.35 -5.21 -32.34
C LEU A 190 -8.19 -3.96 -32.08
N VAL A 191 -9.47 -4.01 -32.42
CA VAL A 191 -10.41 -2.89 -32.20
C VAL A 191 -11.32 -3.18 -31.02
N MET A 192 -11.42 -2.26 -30.06
CA MET A 192 -12.29 -2.31 -28.88
C MET A 192 -13.09 -1.01 -28.81
N LEU A 193 -14.36 -1.06 -29.22
CA LEU A 193 -15.24 0.12 -29.23
C LEU A 193 -15.82 0.41 -27.84
N SER A 194 -16.07 1.69 -27.56
CA SER A 194 -16.71 2.21 -26.35
C SER A 194 -18.09 1.55 -26.11
N PRO A 195 -18.49 1.31 -24.84
CA PRO A 195 -17.73 1.51 -23.60
C PRO A 195 -16.86 0.30 -23.21
N ARG A 196 -16.72 -0.69 -24.09
CA ARG A 196 -16.09 -1.98 -23.78
C ARG A 196 -14.60 -1.96 -24.14
N SER A 197 -13.84 -1.08 -23.53
CA SER A 197 -12.40 -0.92 -23.74
C SER A 197 -11.70 -0.53 -22.44
N TYR A 198 -10.36 -0.59 -22.39
CA TYR A 198 -9.59 -0.24 -21.18
C TYR A 198 -9.92 1.14 -20.62
N THR A 199 -10.03 2.14 -21.49
CA THR A 199 -10.35 3.53 -21.13
C THR A 199 -11.86 3.82 -21.13
N ALA A 200 -12.69 2.85 -21.53
CA ALA A 200 -14.11 3.03 -21.88
C ALA A 200 -14.38 3.96 -23.08
N GLU A 201 -13.35 4.36 -23.81
CA GLU A 201 -13.43 5.06 -25.11
C GLU A 201 -13.30 4.06 -26.27
N ASP A 202 -13.29 4.54 -27.51
CA ASP A 202 -12.80 3.72 -28.61
C ASP A 202 -11.29 3.50 -28.47
N VAL A 203 -10.86 2.25 -28.56
CA VAL A 203 -9.45 1.84 -28.47
C VAL A 203 -9.08 0.97 -29.66
N VAL A 204 -7.95 1.27 -30.28
CA VAL A 204 -7.32 0.41 -31.29
C VAL A 204 -5.91 0.06 -30.84
N GLU A 205 -5.56 -1.21 -30.89
CA GLU A 205 -4.20 -1.68 -30.65
C GLU A 205 -3.59 -2.22 -31.94
N LEU A 206 -2.40 -1.71 -32.30
CA LEU A 206 -1.59 -2.21 -33.41
C LEU A 206 -0.45 -3.05 -32.84
N HIS A 207 -0.47 -4.35 -33.14
CA HIS A 207 0.51 -5.33 -32.68
C HIS A 207 1.52 -5.52 -33.83
N CYS A 208 2.69 -4.92 -33.66
CA CYS A 208 3.79 -4.90 -34.62
C CYS A 208 4.96 -5.76 -34.12
N HIS A 209 5.99 -5.93 -34.95
CA HIS A 209 7.21 -6.62 -34.51
C HIS A 209 7.88 -5.84 -33.37
N GLY A 210 8.33 -6.56 -32.34
CA GLY A 210 8.83 -5.96 -31.09
C GLY A 210 10.21 -5.30 -31.17
N GLY A 211 10.72 -5.03 -32.37
CA GLY A 211 11.92 -4.22 -32.57
C GLY A 211 11.63 -2.76 -32.19
N PRO A 212 12.51 -2.10 -31.40
CA PRO A 212 12.25 -0.72 -30.94
C PRO A 212 12.10 0.26 -32.10
N VAL A 213 12.82 0.04 -33.20
CA VAL A 213 12.69 0.85 -34.43
C VAL A 213 11.34 0.62 -35.12
N CYS A 214 10.87 -0.63 -35.21
CA CYS A 214 9.57 -0.94 -35.81
C CYS A 214 8.44 -0.26 -35.04
N ALA A 215 8.42 -0.45 -33.72
CA ALA A 215 7.42 0.14 -32.84
C ALA A 215 7.42 1.67 -32.89
N ALA A 216 8.59 2.31 -32.88
CA ALA A 216 8.71 3.76 -32.96
C ALA A 216 8.22 4.33 -34.30
N ARG A 217 8.49 3.64 -35.42
CA ARG A 217 7.98 4.05 -36.75
C ARG A 217 6.45 4.00 -36.82
N VAL A 218 5.85 2.92 -36.33
CA VAL A 218 4.39 2.77 -36.30
C VAL A 218 3.76 3.82 -35.37
N LEU A 219 4.31 4.02 -34.17
CA LEU A 219 3.83 5.06 -33.24
C LEU A 219 3.91 6.45 -33.89
N ARG A 220 5.01 6.77 -34.57
CA ARG A 220 5.18 8.05 -35.26
C ARG A 220 4.12 8.26 -36.34
N ALA A 221 3.83 7.25 -37.15
CA ALA A 221 2.78 7.33 -38.16
C ALA A 221 1.39 7.56 -37.54
N VAL A 222 1.10 6.94 -36.39
CA VAL A 222 -0.13 7.18 -35.63
C VAL A 222 -0.21 8.62 -35.10
N ILE A 223 0.90 9.17 -34.61
CA ILE A 223 0.96 10.56 -34.15
C ILE A 223 0.74 11.53 -35.32
N GLU A 224 1.44 11.31 -36.44
CA GLU A 224 1.28 12.11 -37.66
C GLU A 224 -0.13 12.00 -38.27
N ALA A 225 -0.85 10.89 -38.02
CA ALA A 225 -2.23 10.69 -38.45
C ALA A 225 -3.29 11.43 -37.61
N GLY A 226 -2.90 12.05 -36.49
CA GLY A 226 -3.75 12.90 -35.66
C GLY A 226 -3.76 12.58 -34.16
N ALA A 227 -3.05 11.54 -33.70
CA ALA A 227 -2.95 11.26 -32.27
C ALA A 227 -1.88 12.12 -31.58
N ARG A 228 -2.12 12.48 -30.32
CA ARG A 228 -1.10 13.05 -29.43
C ARG A 228 -0.36 11.93 -28.69
N PRO A 229 0.95 12.05 -28.38
CA PRO A 229 1.60 11.14 -27.42
C PRO A 229 0.90 11.18 -26.05
N ALA A 230 0.60 10.01 -25.49
CA ALA A 230 0.01 9.89 -24.17
C ALA A 230 0.99 10.33 -23.06
N LYS A 231 0.45 10.95 -22.01
CA LYS A 231 1.18 11.23 -20.75
C LYS A 231 1.31 9.96 -19.91
N ALA A 232 2.17 10.00 -18.90
CA ALA A 232 2.28 8.94 -17.89
C ALA A 232 0.92 8.71 -17.21
N GLY A 233 0.50 7.45 -17.08
CA GLY A 233 -0.78 7.10 -16.44
C GLY A 233 -2.05 7.52 -17.18
N GLU A 234 -1.95 8.15 -18.35
CA GLU A 234 -3.12 8.82 -18.99
C GLU A 234 -4.21 7.82 -19.39
N PHE A 235 -3.87 6.61 -19.83
CA PHE A 235 -4.86 5.58 -20.13
C PHE A 235 -5.61 5.13 -18.88
N THR A 236 -4.92 4.93 -17.75
CA THR A 236 -5.57 4.55 -16.50
C THR A 236 -6.37 5.70 -15.90
N LEU A 237 -5.89 6.95 -16.04
CA LEU A 237 -6.64 8.16 -15.69
C LEU A 237 -7.96 8.21 -16.45
N ARG A 238 -7.95 8.05 -17.78
CA ARG A 238 -9.19 8.04 -18.59
C ARG A 238 -10.15 6.92 -18.17
N ALA A 239 -9.63 5.74 -17.84
CA ALA A 239 -10.45 4.65 -17.32
C ALA A 239 -11.15 5.04 -15.99
N PHE A 240 -10.47 5.76 -15.11
CA PHE A 240 -11.04 6.31 -13.89
C PHE A 240 -12.09 7.40 -14.18
N LEU A 241 -11.78 8.36 -15.05
CA LEU A 241 -12.69 9.47 -15.38
C LEU A 241 -13.97 9.02 -16.08
N ASN A 242 -13.88 7.96 -16.88
CA ASN A 242 -15.05 7.35 -17.52
C ASN A 242 -15.81 6.38 -16.60
N GLY A 243 -15.46 6.33 -15.31
CA GLY A 243 -16.17 5.54 -14.29
C GLY A 243 -15.99 4.03 -14.43
N ARG A 244 -15.01 3.57 -15.24
CA ARG A 244 -14.70 2.14 -15.38
C ARG A 244 -13.95 1.62 -14.16
N LEU A 245 -13.11 2.47 -13.57
CA LEU A 245 -12.34 2.17 -12.35
C LEU A 245 -12.60 3.26 -11.31
N ASP A 246 -12.60 2.91 -10.03
CA ASP A 246 -12.40 3.89 -8.96
C ASP A 246 -10.89 4.19 -8.75
N LEU A 247 -10.57 5.18 -7.91
CA LEU A 247 -9.17 5.57 -7.70
C LEU A 247 -8.35 4.46 -7.01
N ALA A 248 -8.96 3.69 -6.12
CA ALA A 248 -8.30 2.59 -5.42
C ALA A 248 -7.96 1.43 -6.38
N GLN A 249 -8.84 1.13 -7.32
CA GLN A 249 -8.63 0.18 -8.40
C GLN A 249 -7.54 0.67 -9.36
N ALA A 250 -7.54 1.96 -9.72
CA ALA A 250 -6.49 2.56 -10.54
C ALA A 250 -5.11 2.40 -9.87
N GLU A 251 -4.98 2.73 -8.58
CA GLU A 251 -3.74 2.53 -7.81
C GLU A 251 -3.32 1.05 -7.79
N SER A 252 -4.29 0.12 -7.66
CA SER A 252 -4.04 -1.33 -7.69
C SER A 252 -3.45 -1.80 -9.03
N VAL A 253 -3.72 -1.11 -10.15
CA VAL A 253 -3.08 -1.42 -11.44
C VAL A 253 -1.57 -1.18 -11.36
N SER A 254 -1.14 -0.06 -10.76
CA SER A 254 0.29 0.25 -10.58
C SER A 254 0.97 -0.75 -9.64
N GLU A 255 0.28 -1.13 -8.56
CA GLU A 255 0.76 -2.15 -7.63
C GLU A 255 0.95 -3.50 -8.32
N LEU A 256 0.04 -3.90 -9.21
CA LEU A 256 0.13 -5.14 -9.97
C LEU A 256 1.33 -5.13 -10.93
N LEU A 257 1.56 -4.01 -11.63
CA LEU A 257 2.68 -3.88 -12.58
C LEU A 257 4.05 -3.87 -11.90
N SER A 258 4.11 -3.40 -10.65
CA SER A 258 5.34 -3.34 -9.84
C SER A 258 5.51 -4.52 -8.88
N ALA A 259 4.57 -5.47 -8.86
CA ALA A 259 4.59 -6.61 -7.97
C ALA A 259 5.85 -7.49 -8.21
N ARG A 260 6.64 -7.65 -7.14
CA ARG A 260 7.88 -8.46 -7.15
C ARG A 260 7.68 -9.89 -6.63
N THR A 261 6.50 -10.19 -6.09
CA THR A 261 6.15 -11.49 -5.51
C THR A 261 4.73 -11.87 -5.87
N VAL A 262 4.42 -13.17 -5.82
CA VAL A 262 3.07 -13.69 -6.08
C VAL A 262 2.06 -13.08 -5.10
N ALA A 263 2.39 -13.00 -3.81
CA ALA A 263 1.49 -12.41 -2.81
C ALA A 263 1.22 -10.92 -3.06
N ALA A 264 2.22 -10.15 -3.53
CA ALA A 264 1.99 -8.74 -3.90
C ALA A 264 1.06 -8.64 -5.11
N ALA A 265 1.23 -9.51 -6.12
CA ALA A 265 0.35 -9.57 -7.28
C ALA A 265 -1.08 -9.97 -6.91
N ASP A 266 -1.24 -10.97 -6.03
CA ASP A 266 -2.55 -11.42 -5.54
C ASP A 266 -3.27 -10.31 -4.76
N SER A 267 -2.55 -9.56 -3.91
CA SER A 267 -3.09 -8.39 -3.20
C SER A 267 -3.58 -7.32 -4.17
N ALA A 268 -2.77 -7.00 -5.18
CA ALA A 268 -3.11 -6.00 -6.18
C ALA A 268 -4.31 -6.44 -7.04
N LEU A 269 -4.40 -7.73 -7.39
CA LEU A 269 -5.57 -8.30 -8.08
C LEU A 269 -6.84 -8.24 -7.22
N ALA A 270 -6.73 -8.51 -5.92
CA ALA A 270 -7.85 -8.37 -4.98
C ALA A 270 -8.32 -6.90 -4.88
N GLY A 271 -7.39 -5.95 -4.86
CA GLY A 271 -7.68 -4.51 -4.93
C GLY A 271 -8.38 -4.11 -6.24
N LEU A 272 -7.87 -4.60 -7.38
CA LEU A 272 -8.43 -4.34 -8.70
C LEU A 272 -9.85 -4.90 -8.88
N ARG A 273 -10.17 -6.02 -8.21
CA ARG A 273 -11.54 -6.57 -8.15
C ARG A 273 -12.52 -5.68 -7.36
N GLY A 274 -12.05 -4.62 -6.72
CA GLY A 274 -12.86 -3.62 -6.03
C GLY A 274 -13.14 -3.95 -4.56
N GLY A 275 -12.36 -4.83 -3.93
CA GLY A 275 -12.60 -5.22 -2.53
C GLY A 275 -12.60 -4.04 -1.56
N LEU A 276 -11.59 -3.16 -1.66
CA LEU A 276 -11.51 -1.92 -0.86
C LEU A 276 -12.63 -0.94 -1.25
N GLY A 277 -12.85 -0.71 -2.55
CA GLY A 277 -13.88 0.21 -3.03
C GLY A 277 -15.28 -0.15 -2.55
N ALA A 278 -15.62 -1.45 -2.55
CA ALA A 278 -16.89 -1.94 -2.04
C ALA A 278 -17.03 -1.74 -0.52
N GLU A 279 -15.97 -1.97 0.27
CA GLU A 279 -15.99 -1.73 1.72
C GLU A 279 -16.15 -0.25 2.04
N VAL A 280 -15.39 0.63 1.36
CA VAL A 280 -15.50 2.08 1.52
C VAL A 280 -16.87 2.59 1.11
N ALA A 281 -17.43 2.08 -0.01
CA ALA A 281 -18.76 2.45 -0.45
C ALA A 281 -19.84 2.06 0.57
N ALA A 282 -19.73 0.89 1.19
CA ALA A 282 -20.66 0.47 2.25
C ALA A 282 -20.55 1.37 3.50
N LEU A 283 -19.33 1.68 3.95
CA LEU A 283 -19.12 2.60 5.08
C LEU A 283 -19.68 3.99 4.79
N ARG A 284 -19.44 4.50 3.59
CA ARG A 284 -19.97 5.78 3.13
C ARG A 284 -21.50 5.76 3.07
N GLY A 285 -22.10 4.67 2.60
CA GLY A 285 -23.56 4.47 2.62
C GLY A 285 -24.13 4.62 4.03
N HIS A 286 -23.54 3.93 5.02
CA HIS A 286 -23.98 4.06 6.41
C HIS A 286 -23.80 5.49 6.97
N CYS A 287 -22.69 6.17 6.66
CA CYS A 287 -22.51 7.56 7.05
C CYS A 287 -23.55 8.49 6.40
N LEU A 288 -23.88 8.28 5.12
CA LEU A 288 -24.90 9.06 4.42
C LEU A 288 -26.30 8.84 5.02
N ASP A 289 -26.65 7.59 5.34
CA ASP A 289 -27.93 7.27 5.97
C ASP A 289 -28.10 8.02 7.29
N VAL A 290 -27.04 8.05 8.13
CA VAL A 290 -27.03 8.81 9.38
C VAL A 290 -27.12 10.31 9.10
N LEU A 291 -26.39 10.83 8.11
CA LEU A 291 -26.41 12.27 7.80
C LEU A 291 -27.79 12.72 7.36
N VAL A 292 -28.45 11.96 6.48
CA VAL A 292 -29.82 12.26 6.03
C VAL A 292 -30.79 12.25 7.21
N GLU A 293 -30.65 11.31 8.14
CA GLU A 293 -31.46 11.26 9.37
C GLU A 293 -31.29 12.51 10.25
N LEU A 294 -30.06 13.04 10.35
CA LEU A 294 -29.75 14.21 11.16
C LEU A 294 -30.16 15.51 10.47
N GLU A 295 -29.92 15.64 9.16
CA GLU A 295 -30.34 16.82 8.38
C GLU A 295 -31.85 16.97 8.35
N ALA A 296 -32.60 15.87 8.17
CA ALA A 296 -34.06 15.92 8.21
C ALA A 296 -34.60 16.43 9.57
N ARG A 297 -33.89 16.18 10.68
CA ARG A 297 -34.27 16.67 12.00
C ARG A 297 -33.93 18.13 12.23
N LEU A 298 -32.81 18.59 11.69
CA LEU A 298 -32.47 20.02 11.70
C LEU A 298 -33.52 20.85 10.96
N ASP A 299 -34.06 20.32 9.85
CA ASP A 299 -35.06 21.02 9.04
C ASP A 299 -36.49 20.90 9.60
N PHE A 300 -36.81 19.84 10.36
CA PHE A 300 -38.18 19.51 10.82
C PHE A 300 -38.24 19.03 12.29
N ASP A 301 -37.64 19.77 13.21
CA ASP A 301 -37.48 19.37 14.63
C ASP A 301 -38.81 19.07 15.37
N GLU A 302 -39.90 19.76 15.03
CA GLU A 302 -41.20 19.61 15.74
C GLU A 302 -42.05 18.39 15.30
N ASP A 303 -41.77 17.81 14.12
CA ASP A 303 -42.61 16.76 13.51
C ASP A 303 -42.02 15.34 13.66
N LEU A 304 -40.84 15.20 14.25
CA LEU A 304 -40.08 13.95 14.31
C LEU A 304 -39.90 13.43 15.75
N PRO A 305 -39.90 12.10 15.94
CA PRO A 305 -39.60 11.52 17.25
C PRO A 305 -38.15 11.80 17.66
N PRO A 306 -37.85 11.82 18.98
CA PRO A 306 -36.50 12.04 19.50
C PRO A 306 -35.48 11.06 18.92
N ILE A 307 -34.22 11.51 18.81
CA ILE A 307 -33.12 10.66 18.32
C ILE A 307 -32.86 9.52 19.30
N ASP A 308 -32.81 8.30 18.75
CA ASP A 308 -32.32 7.12 19.48
C ASP A 308 -30.79 7.16 19.55
N VAL A 309 -30.28 7.90 20.54
CA VAL A 309 -28.83 8.08 20.76
C VAL A 309 -28.09 6.75 20.94
N PRO A 310 -28.61 5.74 21.69
CA PRO A 310 -27.99 4.42 21.75
C PRO A 310 -27.80 3.76 20.39
N ASN A 311 -28.80 3.82 19.50
CA ASN A 311 -28.72 3.27 18.15
C ASN A 311 -27.73 4.04 17.28
N LEU A 312 -27.75 5.37 17.32
CA LEU A 312 -26.78 6.22 16.62
C LEU A 312 -25.34 5.87 17.02
N ARG A 313 -25.07 5.73 18.31
CA ARG A 313 -23.76 5.34 18.84
C ARG A 313 -23.31 3.98 18.29
N ALA A 314 -24.19 2.99 18.34
CA ALA A 314 -23.88 1.65 17.82
C ALA A 314 -23.55 1.67 16.31
N ARG A 315 -24.23 2.52 15.52
CA ARG A 315 -23.91 2.71 14.10
C ARG A 315 -22.55 3.36 13.89
N ILE A 316 -22.22 4.40 14.65
CA ILE A 316 -20.91 5.05 14.59
C ILE A 316 -19.78 4.05 14.93
N GLU A 317 -19.95 3.29 16.00
CA GLU A 317 -18.99 2.25 16.41
C GLU A 317 -18.81 1.17 15.34
N ALA A 318 -19.90 0.76 14.67
CA ALA A 318 -19.83 -0.19 13.57
C ALA A 318 -19.06 0.35 12.35
N ILE A 319 -19.23 1.63 12.02
CA ILE A 319 -18.47 2.30 10.94
C ILE A 319 -16.99 2.40 11.33
N GLN A 320 -16.68 2.83 12.55
CA GLN A 320 -15.31 2.91 13.06
C GLN A 320 -14.62 1.54 13.02
N ALA A 321 -15.29 0.49 13.47
CA ALA A 321 -14.76 -0.88 13.42
C ALA A 321 -14.49 -1.35 11.97
N GLY A 322 -15.31 -0.91 11.01
CA GLY A 322 -15.06 -1.13 9.58
C GLY A 322 -13.79 -0.44 9.10
N ILE A 323 -13.61 0.84 9.42
CA ILE A 323 -12.41 1.61 9.07
C ILE A 323 -11.16 0.98 9.69
N GLU A 324 -11.24 0.55 10.96
CA GLU A 324 -10.13 -0.11 11.66
C GLU A 324 -9.75 -1.44 11.00
N ARG A 325 -10.73 -2.22 10.52
CA ARG A 325 -10.44 -3.44 9.74
C ARG A 325 -9.63 -3.13 8.49
N ALA A 326 -10.01 -2.09 7.74
CA ALA A 326 -9.27 -1.65 6.58
C ALA A 326 -7.85 -1.17 6.93
N LEU A 327 -7.71 -0.35 7.97
CA LEU A 327 -6.41 0.16 8.44
C LEU A 327 -5.46 -0.96 8.91
N ARG A 328 -5.96 -2.04 9.49
CA ARG A 328 -5.14 -3.21 9.85
C ARG A 328 -4.44 -3.85 8.65
N THR A 329 -4.95 -3.67 7.43
CA THR A 329 -4.31 -4.16 6.20
C THR A 329 -3.13 -3.30 5.73
N ALA A 330 -3.02 -2.05 6.20
CA ALA A 330 -2.03 -1.06 5.72
C ALA A 330 -0.60 -1.53 5.90
N ARG A 331 -0.30 -2.10 7.07
CA ARG A 331 1.04 -2.60 7.42
C ARG A 331 1.48 -3.71 6.48
N THR A 332 0.60 -4.70 6.30
CA THR A 332 0.82 -5.84 5.38
C THR A 332 1.01 -5.35 3.96
N GLY A 333 0.17 -4.42 3.49
CA GLY A 333 0.29 -3.82 2.15
C GLY A 333 1.60 -3.08 1.94
N ASN A 334 2.05 -2.30 2.93
CA ASN A 334 3.31 -1.59 2.85
C ASN A 334 4.49 -2.57 2.68
N LEU A 335 4.51 -3.66 3.45
CA LEU A 335 5.51 -4.71 3.32
C LEU A 335 5.47 -5.38 1.94
N LEU A 336 4.29 -5.69 1.40
CA LEU A 336 4.17 -6.30 0.06
C LEU A 336 4.66 -5.38 -1.07
N ARG A 337 4.45 -4.06 -0.95
CA ARG A 337 4.89 -3.05 -1.94
C ARG A 337 6.37 -2.71 -1.82
N ARG A 338 6.75 -2.17 -0.65
CA ARG A 338 8.10 -1.65 -0.39
C ARG A 338 9.11 -2.80 -0.27
N GLY A 339 8.67 -3.90 0.30
CA GLY A 339 9.54 -4.99 0.72
C GLY A 339 10.25 -4.71 2.04
N LEU A 340 11.14 -5.63 2.38
CA LEU A 340 11.98 -5.57 3.57
C LEU A 340 13.45 -5.51 3.16
N GLN A 341 14.19 -4.55 3.72
CA GLN A 341 15.64 -4.50 3.56
C GLN A 341 16.32 -5.23 4.72
N VAL A 342 17.10 -6.26 4.42
CA VAL A 342 17.76 -7.08 5.43
C VAL A 342 19.26 -7.04 5.24
N ALA A 343 20.00 -6.58 6.26
CA ALA A 343 21.47 -6.64 6.26
C ALA A 343 21.95 -7.91 6.96
N ILE A 344 22.93 -8.60 6.38
CA ILE A 344 23.56 -9.76 7.00
C ILE A 344 24.96 -9.37 7.48
N VAL A 345 25.17 -9.42 8.80
CA VAL A 345 26.42 -9.01 9.45
C VAL A 345 27.03 -10.14 10.25
N GLY A 346 28.33 -10.07 10.52
CA GLY A 346 29.06 -11.09 11.29
C GLY A 346 30.53 -11.09 10.92
N ARG A 347 31.35 -11.78 11.71
CA ARG A 347 32.81 -11.90 11.48
C ARG A 347 33.13 -12.54 10.11
N PRO A 348 34.36 -12.39 9.59
CA PRO A 348 34.84 -13.22 8.49
C PRO A 348 34.62 -14.72 8.78
N ASN A 349 34.32 -15.51 7.74
CA ASN A 349 34.20 -16.97 7.79
C ASN A 349 33.12 -17.60 8.69
N VAL A 350 32.26 -16.84 9.37
CA VAL A 350 31.14 -17.39 10.18
C VAL A 350 29.98 -18.00 9.38
N GLY A 351 30.13 -18.14 8.07
CA GLY A 351 29.09 -18.72 7.21
C GLY A 351 28.10 -17.74 6.59
N LYS A 352 28.34 -16.42 6.60
CA LYS A 352 27.48 -15.42 5.94
C LYS A 352 27.18 -15.76 4.48
N SER A 353 28.22 -15.98 3.67
CA SER A 353 28.08 -16.34 2.25
C SER A 353 27.42 -17.70 2.04
N SER A 354 27.62 -18.63 2.98
CA SER A 354 26.94 -19.93 2.95
C SER A 354 25.45 -19.79 3.23
N LEU A 355 25.07 -18.96 4.21
CA LEU A 355 23.66 -18.64 4.49
C LEU A 355 23.02 -17.92 3.31
N LEU A 356 23.68 -16.89 2.78
CA LEU A 356 23.23 -16.16 1.59
C LEU A 356 22.92 -17.12 0.45
N ASN A 357 23.88 -17.96 0.07
CA ASN A 357 23.71 -18.93 -1.01
C ASN A 357 22.63 -19.97 -0.71
N ALA A 358 22.53 -20.45 0.53
CA ALA A 358 21.48 -21.40 0.92
C ALA A 358 20.08 -20.77 0.85
N TRP A 359 19.97 -19.49 1.22
CA TRP A 359 18.71 -18.75 1.23
C TRP A 359 18.30 -18.32 -0.18
N THR A 360 19.25 -17.87 -1.02
CA THR A 360 18.99 -17.50 -2.41
C THR A 360 18.82 -18.69 -3.35
N ASN A 361 19.52 -19.82 -3.13
CA ASN A 361 19.35 -21.03 -3.97
C ASN A 361 18.21 -21.94 -3.49
N SER A 362 17.31 -21.42 -2.66
CA SER A 362 16.03 -22.07 -2.37
C SER A 362 15.00 -21.66 -3.43
N ASP A 363 13.85 -22.34 -3.49
CA ASP A 363 12.73 -22.00 -4.41
C ASP A 363 12.11 -20.60 -4.13
N ARG A 364 12.78 -19.77 -3.34
CA ARG A 364 12.36 -18.48 -2.78
C ARG A 364 12.99 -17.28 -3.49
N ALA A 365 14.05 -17.47 -4.29
CA ALA A 365 14.65 -16.37 -5.04
C ALA A 365 13.94 -16.16 -6.38
N ILE A 366 13.41 -14.96 -6.57
CA ILE A 366 13.06 -14.46 -7.90
C ILE A 366 14.28 -13.67 -8.37
N VAL A 367 15.23 -14.37 -8.99
CA VAL A 367 16.38 -13.71 -9.63
C VAL A 367 15.86 -13.05 -10.90
N THR A 368 15.63 -11.74 -10.85
CA THR A 368 15.37 -10.97 -12.07
C THR A 368 16.71 -10.46 -12.61
N GLU A 369 17.10 -10.94 -13.79
CA GLU A 369 18.18 -10.34 -14.56
C GLU A 369 17.64 -9.08 -15.24
N VAL A 370 17.46 -7.98 -14.51
CA VAL A 370 17.26 -6.68 -15.16
C VAL A 370 18.63 -6.20 -15.64
N ALA A 371 18.96 -6.50 -16.89
CA ALA A 371 20.15 -6.01 -17.56
C ALA A 371 20.12 -4.46 -17.60
N GLY A 372 21.00 -3.80 -16.84
CA GLY A 372 21.14 -2.34 -16.91
C GLY A 372 21.65 -1.62 -15.66
N THR A 373 21.69 -2.22 -14.47
CA THR A 373 22.22 -1.56 -13.27
C THR A 373 23.74 -1.74 -13.17
N THR A 374 24.47 -1.07 -14.06
CA THR A 374 25.93 -0.92 -13.89
C THR A 374 26.24 0.08 -12.78
N ARG A 375 27.05 -0.38 -11.82
CA ARG A 375 27.72 0.36 -10.74
C ARG A 375 26.81 0.75 -9.58
N ASP A 376 26.71 -0.15 -8.61
CA ASP A 376 26.72 0.08 -7.15
C ASP A 376 25.88 -1.01 -6.47
N VAL A 377 26.50 -1.70 -5.49
CA VAL A 377 25.95 -2.76 -4.63
C VAL A 377 25.20 -3.87 -5.38
N LEU A 378 25.80 -5.05 -5.52
CA LEU A 378 25.04 -6.24 -5.93
C LEU A 378 23.88 -6.40 -4.92
N GLU A 379 22.63 -6.53 -5.33
CA GLU A 379 21.50 -6.73 -4.42
C GLU A 379 20.90 -8.10 -4.73
N ALA A 380 20.73 -8.94 -3.71
CA ALA A 380 20.01 -10.20 -3.88
C ALA A 380 18.55 -9.98 -3.47
N GLN A 381 17.63 -10.34 -4.36
CA GLN A 381 16.19 -10.28 -4.09
C GLN A 381 15.64 -11.69 -3.87
N LEU A 382 14.85 -11.85 -2.82
CA LEU A 382 14.18 -13.10 -2.46
C LEU A 382 12.78 -12.82 -1.93
N SER A 383 11.93 -13.85 -1.83
CA SER A 383 10.59 -13.74 -1.27
C SER A 383 10.50 -14.51 0.05
N VAL A 384 10.09 -13.83 1.14
CA VAL A 384 9.82 -14.45 2.45
C VAL A 384 8.35 -14.30 2.77
N GLY A 385 7.61 -15.42 2.85
CA GLY A 385 6.15 -15.37 3.09
C GLY A 385 5.40 -14.45 2.14
N GLY A 386 5.86 -14.35 0.88
CA GLY A 386 5.30 -13.44 -0.11
C GLY A 386 5.77 -11.97 -0.01
N VAL A 387 6.55 -11.58 0.99
CA VAL A 387 7.17 -10.25 1.08
C VAL A 387 8.43 -10.20 0.22
N PRO A 388 8.62 -9.20 -0.65
CA PRO A 388 9.89 -9.01 -1.34
C PRO A 388 10.96 -8.58 -0.32
N VAL A 389 12.07 -9.32 -0.26
CA VAL A 389 13.19 -9.05 0.62
C VAL A 389 14.41 -8.71 -0.22
N THR A 390 15.03 -7.57 0.08
CA THR A 390 16.29 -7.14 -0.53
C THR A 390 17.40 -7.32 0.49
N LEU A 391 18.37 -8.16 0.16
CA LEU A 391 19.53 -8.39 0.99
C LEU A 391 20.59 -7.33 0.73
N LEU A 392 20.89 -6.54 1.76
CA LEU A 392 21.96 -5.55 1.77
C LEU A 392 23.25 -6.24 2.24
N ASP A 393 24.36 -5.98 1.56
CA ASP A 393 25.71 -6.56 1.77
C ASP A 393 25.99 -7.89 1.04
N THR A 394 26.24 -7.80 -0.26
CA THR A 394 26.54 -8.91 -1.20
C THR A 394 28.02 -8.98 -1.62
N ALA A 395 28.95 -8.51 -0.78
CA ALA A 395 30.39 -8.48 -1.08
C ALA A 395 31.02 -9.87 -1.40
N GLY A 396 30.24 -10.95 -1.53
CA GLY A 396 30.67 -12.29 -1.88
C GLY A 396 29.88 -13.01 -2.98
N ILE A 397 29.00 -12.38 -3.77
CA ILE A 397 28.31 -13.10 -4.87
C ILE A 397 29.24 -13.29 -6.09
N ARG A 398 30.38 -12.59 -6.17
CA ARG A 398 31.48 -12.92 -7.10
C ARG A 398 32.80 -12.83 -6.34
N ALA A 399 33.49 -13.96 -6.23
CA ALA A 399 34.76 -14.09 -5.54
C ALA A 399 35.77 -13.04 -6.03
N SER A 400 36.46 -12.40 -5.11
CA SER A 400 37.71 -11.69 -5.37
C SER A 400 38.62 -11.95 -4.18
N ASP A 401 39.69 -12.71 -4.43
CA ASP A 401 40.83 -12.85 -3.56
C ASP A 401 41.60 -11.52 -3.58
N ASP A 402 41.43 -10.62 -2.61
CA ASP A 402 42.50 -9.72 -2.08
C ASP A 402 42.00 -8.54 -1.22
N VAL A 403 42.59 -8.38 -0.03
CA VAL A 403 42.84 -7.11 0.72
C VAL A 403 41.63 -6.25 1.20
N VAL A 404 40.40 -6.79 1.32
CA VAL A 404 39.15 -5.99 1.57
C VAL A 404 38.71 -5.82 3.05
N GLU A 405 39.48 -6.19 4.07
CA GLU A 405 38.91 -6.38 5.43
C GLU A 405 38.55 -5.12 6.24
N ARG A 406 39.19 -3.95 6.03
CA ARG A 406 38.82 -2.71 6.75
C ARG A 406 37.60 -2.00 6.12
N ILE A 407 37.45 -2.16 4.80
CA ILE A 407 36.30 -1.65 4.03
C ILE A 407 35.04 -2.46 4.37
N GLY A 408 35.17 -3.74 4.74
CA GLY A 408 34.07 -4.60 5.15
C GLY A 408 33.32 -4.10 6.39
N VAL A 409 34.03 -3.60 7.42
CA VAL A 409 33.40 -3.13 8.67
C VAL A 409 32.60 -1.84 8.46
N GLU A 410 33.15 -0.86 7.72
CA GLU A 410 32.43 0.38 7.38
C GLU A 410 31.22 0.11 6.46
N ARG A 411 31.35 -0.83 5.51
CA ARG A 411 30.26 -1.25 4.63
C ARG A 411 29.15 -2.00 5.38
N SER A 412 29.47 -2.96 6.25
CA SER A 412 28.47 -3.66 7.05
C SER A 412 27.76 -2.69 8.02
N ARG A 413 28.45 -1.66 8.52
CA ARG A 413 27.81 -0.58 9.31
C ARG A 413 26.84 0.25 8.48
N ALA A 414 27.22 0.63 7.26
CA ALA A 414 26.35 1.35 6.35
C ALA A 414 25.11 0.53 5.94
N ALA A 415 25.30 -0.76 5.61
CA ALA A 415 24.21 -1.68 5.28
C ALA A 415 23.26 -1.88 6.48
N ALA A 416 23.79 -2.08 7.68
CA ALA A 416 22.99 -2.21 8.89
C ALA A 416 22.24 -0.92 9.27
N SER A 417 22.78 0.25 8.94
CA SER A 417 22.08 1.54 9.12
C SER A 417 20.96 1.77 8.10
N ALA A 418 21.04 1.15 6.92
CA ALA A 418 20.03 1.26 5.88
C ALA A 418 18.93 0.17 5.99
N ALA A 419 19.23 -0.97 6.60
CA ALA A 419 18.32 -2.09 6.70
C ALA A 419 17.15 -1.87 7.68
N ASP A 420 16.00 -2.47 7.36
CA ASP A 420 14.86 -2.60 8.27
C ASP A 420 15.15 -3.66 9.35
N ILE A 421 15.86 -4.74 8.99
CA ILE A 421 16.27 -5.81 9.91
C ILE A 421 17.75 -6.15 9.71
N VAL A 422 18.46 -6.38 10.82
CA VAL A 422 19.85 -6.84 10.80
C VAL A 422 19.90 -8.28 11.31
N VAL A 423 20.45 -9.17 10.49
CA VAL A 423 20.68 -10.58 10.84
C VAL A 423 22.16 -10.74 11.18
N MET A 424 22.48 -11.03 12.44
CA MET A 424 23.84 -11.29 12.87
C MET A 424 24.14 -12.79 12.86
N VAL A 425 25.13 -13.18 12.07
CA VAL A 425 25.57 -14.56 11.92
C VAL A 425 26.69 -14.86 12.90
N ILE A 426 26.47 -15.87 13.75
CA ILE A 426 27.44 -16.35 14.74
C ILE A 426 27.72 -17.82 14.45
N ASP A 427 29.00 -18.20 14.52
CA ASP A 427 29.40 -19.59 14.38
C ASP A 427 28.91 -20.39 15.60
N GLY A 428 28.15 -21.46 15.35
CA GLY A 428 27.62 -22.31 16.42
C GLY A 428 28.68 -23.19 17.07
N ALA A 429 29.82 -23.42 16.41
CA ALA A 429 30.94 -24.20 16.93
C ALA A 429 31.89 -23.35 17.78
N GLU A 430 32.23 -22.14 17.33
CA GLU A 430 33.09 -21.21 18.09
C GLU A 430 32.32 -20.46 19.19
N GLY A 431 31.00 -20.30 19.03
CA GLY A 431 30.18 -19.53 19.95
C GLY A 431 30.45 -18.02 19.86
N TRP A 432 30.13 -17.28 20.92
CA TRP A 432 30.32 -15.83 20.97
C TRP A 432 31.79 -15.45 21.19
N THR A 433 32.35 -14.64 20.30
CA THR A 433 33.74 -14.16 20.39
C THR A 433 33.83 -12.66 20.68
N GLU A 434 35.02 -12.18 21.04
CA GLU A 434 35.27 -10.73 21.23
C GLU A 434 35.02 -9.91 19.95
N ALA A 435 35.35 -10.49 18.78
CA ALA A 435 35.08 -9.88 17.48
C ALA A 435 33.57 -9.73 17.20
N ASP A 436 32.74 -10.68 17.65
CA ASP A 436 31.27 -10.53 17.61
C ASP A 436 30.83 -9.38 18.52
N GLY A 437 31.43 -9.30 19.71
CA GLY A 437 31.23 -8.19 20.65
C GLY A 437 31.62 -6.81 20.10
N GLU A 438 32.66 -6.72 19.27
CA GLU A 438 33.06 -5.49 18.58
C GLU A 438 32.06 -5.07 17.50
N ILE A 439 31.65 -6.00 16.63
CA ILE A 439 30.62 -5.75 15.61
C ILE A 439 29.31 -5.32 16.30
N TYR A 440 28.93 -6.03 17.37
CA TYR A 440 27.76 -5.72 18.15
C TYR A 440 27.82 -4.31 18.76
N ARG A 441 28.93 -3.95 19.41
CA ARG A 441 29.10 -2.58 19.95
C ARG A 441 29.14 -1.53 18.85
N GLY A 442 29.75 -1.81 17.70
CA GLY A 442 29.79 -0.87 16.57
C GLY A 442 28.42 -0.60 15.95
N LEU A 443 27.54 -1.60 15.95
CA LEU A 443 26.19 -1.51 15.40
C LEU A 443 25.15 -1.01 16.39
N TRP A 444 25.24 -1.38 17.68
CA TRP A 444 24.20 -1.08 18.67
C TRP A 444 24.67 -0.24 19.87
N GLY A 445 25.97 0.06 19.98
CA GLY A 445 26.57 0.76 21.13
C GLY A 445 26.49 2.29 21.11
N GLY A 446 25.50 2.89 20.44
CA GLY A 446 25.28 4.36 20.43
C GLY A 446 23.89 4.75 20.92
N ASP A 447 23.85 5.55 22.00
CA ASP A 447 22.75 6.28 22.66
C ASP A 447 21.70 5.57 23.54
N SER A 448 21.81 4.27 23.85
CA SER A 448 20.96 3.66 24.91
C SER A 448 21.61 2.49 25.66
N ALA A 449 22.92 2.59 25.94
CA ALA A 449 23.60 1.67 26.85
C ALA A 449 23.97 2.35 28.18
N ALA A 450 23.03 3.08 28.75
CA ALA A 450 22.89 3.23 30.20
C ALA A 450 21.56 2.51 30.52
N ALA A 451 21.54 1.26 30.97
CA ALA A 451 22.15 0.83 32.22
C ALA A 451 22.54 -0.67 32.19
N GLY A 452 23.72 -0.95 32.71
CA GLY A 452 23.98 -2.15 33.51
C GLY A 452 24.23 -3.47 32.80
N SER A 453 25.43 -3.68 32.26
CA SER A 453 26.34 -4.66 32.87
C SER A 453 27.78 -4.40 32.42
N SER A 454 28.62 -4.02 33.37
CA SER A 454 30.07 -4.08 33.27
C SER A 454 30.49 -5.52 33.57
N SER A 455 30.37 -6.40 32.59
CA SER A 455 31.04 -7.69 32.59
C SER A 455 31.44 -8.01 31.17
N GLN A 456 32.76 -8.07 30.92
CA GLN A 456 33.30 -8.68 29.71
C GLN A 456 32.71 -10.10 29.60
N PRO A 457 31.98 -10.45 28.52
CA PRO A 457 31.47 -11.80 28.36
C PRO A 457 32.62 -12.71 27.91
N GLN A 458 33.26 -13.38 28.87
CA GLN A 458 34.05 -14.59 28.59
C GLN A 458 33.09 -15.65 28.03
N SER A 459 33.32 -16.07 26.78
CA SER A 459 32.71 -17.23 26.09
C SER A 459 31.37 -17.72 26.69
N LEU A 460 30.33 -16.90 26.64
CA LEU A 460 29.01 -17.33 27.10
C LEU A 460 28.35 -18.11 25.96
N PRO A 461 27.76 -19.29 26.24
CA PRO A 461 26.97 -20.00 25.25
C PRO A 461 25.79 -19.13 24.80
N LEU A 462 25.49 -19.11 23.50
CA LEU A 462 24.44 -18.29 22.85
C LEU A 462 23.10 -18.19 23.61
N PRO A 463 22.57 -19.22 24.29
CA PRO A 463 21.31 -19.11 25.02
C PRO A 463 21.31 -18.05 26.12
N LEU A 464 22.45 -17.79 26.76
CA LEU A 464 22.57 -16.79 27.84
C LEU A 464 22.67 -15.37 27.30
N LEU A 465 23.27 -15.17 26.12
CA LEU A 465 23.32 -13.86 25.45
C LEU A 465 22.00 -13.53 24.72
N ALA A 466 21.27 -14.56 24.28
CA ALA A 466 20.11 -14.44 23.40
C ALA A 466 18.93 -13.64 23.99
N ARG A 467 18.59 -13.83 25.28
CA ARG A 467 17.30 -13.39 25.83
C ARG A 467 17.21 -11.87 26.05
N ASP A 468 18.31 -11.23 26.42
CA ASP A 468 18.33 -9.79 26.73
C ASP A 468 18.92 -8.96 25.58
N THR A 469 19.59 -9.63 24.63
CA THR A 469 20.38 -8.96 23.58
C THR A 469 19.74 -9.06 22.20
N PHE A 470 18.95 -10.07 21.88
CA PHE A 470 18.42 -10.27 20.52
C PHE A 470 16.89 -10.37 20.53
N SER A 471 16.26 -9.85 19.48
CA SER A 471 14.80 -9.89 19.34
C SER A 471 14.30 -11.27 18.94
N ALA A 472 15.13 -12.06 18.27
CA ALA A 472 14.91 -13.47 17.97
C ALA A 472 16.24 -14.20 17.80
N VAL A 473 16.29 -15.50 18.07
CA VAL A 473 17.48 -16.36 17.80
C VAL A 473 17.02 -17.60 17.08
N VAL A 474 17.65 -17.90 15.94
CA VAL A 474 17.30 -18.99 15.04
C VAL A 474 18.51 -19.87 14.83
N ARG A 475 18.37 -21.18 14.96
CA ARG A 475 19.48 -22.11 14.69
C ARG A 475 19.38 -22.57 13.24
N THR A 476 20.45 -22.44 12.49
CA THR A 476 20.44 -22.84 11.08
C THR A 476 21.66 -23.68 10.75
N SER A 477 21.55 -24.47 9.70
CA SER A 477 22.69 -25.15 9.11
C SER A 477 22.69 -24.82 7.64
N ALA A 478 23.47 -23.81 7.24
CA ALA A 478 23.52 -23.38 5.84
C ALA A 478 23.91 -24.53 4.89
N ALA A 479 24.84 -25.40 5.32
CA ALA A 479 25.26 -26.57 4.57
C ALA A 479 24.15 -27.63 4.40
N GLN A 480 23.30 -27.81 5.41
CA GLN A 480 22.20 -28.78 5.39
C GLN A 480 20.84 -28.15 5.01
N ARG A 481 20.81 -26.83 4.77
CA ARG A 481 19.61 -26.02 4.49
C ARG A 481 18.51 -26.13 5.55
N GLN A 482 18.88 -26.33 6.82
CA GLN A 482 17.95 -26.43 7.94
C GLN A 482 17.79 -25.08 8.65
N GLY A 483 16.59 -24.81 9.19
CA GLY A 483 16.26 -23.61 9.97
C GLY A 483 15.99 -22.35 9.14
N LEU A 484 15.97 -22.43 7.81
CA LEU A 484 15.62 -21.29 6.94
C LEU A 484 14.15 -20.90 7.05
N GLU A 485 13.24 -21.84 7.34
CA GLU A 485 11.82 -21.56 7.60
C GLU A 485 11.60 -20.82 8.91
N GLU A 486 12.36 -21.17 9.94
CA GLU A 486 12.35 -20.50 11.23
C GLU A 486 12.92 -19.08 11.11
N LEU A 487 13.94 -18.88 10.25
CA LEU A 487 14.48 -17.56 9.92
C LEU A 487 13.41 -16.70 9.24
N ASP A 488 12.72 -17.25 8.25
CA ASP A 488 11.62 -16.57 7.55
C ASP A 488 10.49 -16.19 8.51
N ALA A 489 10.06 -17.11 9.37
CA ALA A 489 9.04 -16.86 10.38
C ALA A 489 9.46 -15.75 11.36
N ALA A 490 10.72 -15.77 11.82
CA ALA A 490 11.27 -14.74 12.68
C ALA A 490 11.30 -13.36 11.99
N LEU A 491 11.68 -13.31 10.70
CA LEU A 491 11.69 -12.06 9.93
C LEU A 491 10.27 -11.49 9.76
N LEU A 492 9.28 -12.33 9.45
CA LEU A 492 7.89 -11.91 9.33
C LEU A 492 7.30 -11.44 10.67
N GLN A 493 7.65 -12.13 11.76
CA GLN A 493 7.24 -11.73 13.11
C GLN A 493 7.83 -10.38 13.50
N LEU A 494 9.11 -10.14 13.20
CA LEU A 494 9.79 -8.87 13.48
C LEU A 494 9.30 -7.73 12.58
N ALA A 495 8.96 -8.02 11.32
CA ALA A 495 8.26 -7.10 10.42
C ALA A 495 6.80 -6.85 10.88
N GLY A 496 6.28 -7.68 11.78
CA GLY A 496 4.92 -7.70 12.35
C GLY A 496 3.84 -7.98 11.32
N ALA A 497 4.13 -8.93 10.43
CA ALA A 497 3.17 -9.57 9.56
C ALA A 497 3.23 -11.11 9.67
N PRO A 498 3.14 -11.70 10.89
CA PRO A 498 3.14 -13.16 11.05
C PRO A 498 2.00 -13.83 10.27
N GLN A 499 0.88 -13.13 10.06
CA GLN A 499 -0.27 -13.61 9.29
C GLN A 499 0.06 -13.94 7.82
N LEU A 500 1.11 -13.35 7.24
CA LEU A 500 1.54 -13.66 5.87
C LEU A 500 2.12 -15.08 5.75
N ALA A 501 2.58 -15.67 6.84
CA ALA A 501 3.02 -17.07 6.86
C ALA A 501 1.87 -18.05 6.59
N SER A 502 0.62 -17.67 6.88
CA SER A 502 -0.55 -18.56 6.80
C SER A 502 -1.29 -18.52 5.46
N GLY A 503 -0.82 -17.75 4.48
CA GLY A 503 -1.38 -17.75 3.12
C GLY A 503 -2.84 -17.27 3.04
N GLY A 504 -3.04 -15.96 3.18
CA GLY A 504 -4.35 -15.34 2.95
C GLY A 504 -4.14 -13.88 2.55
N VAL A 505 -4.25 -13.59 1.26
CA VAL A 505 -4.02 -12.24 0.76
C VAL A 505 -5.36 -11.58 0.47
N SER A 506 -5.76 -10.67 1.37
CA SER A 506 -6.80 -9.68 1.11
C SER A 506 -6.21 -8.52 0.29
N TRP A 507 -7.08 -7.65 -0.24
CA TRP A 507 -6.63 -6.32 -0.66
C TRP A 507 -5.97 -5.59 0.53
N SER A 508 -5.11 -4.62 0.22
CA SER A 508 -4.38 -3.84 1.22
C SER A 508 -4.47 -2.35 0.93
N VAL A 509 -4.52 -1.53 1.97
CA VAL A 509 -4.52 -0.08 1.80
C VAL A 509 -3.11 0.47 1.61
N ASN A 510 -2.97 1.48 0.75
CA ASN A 510 -1.75 2.27 0.60
C ASN A 510 -1.70 3.45 1.59
N GLU A 511 -0.60 4.20 1.58
CA GLU A 511 -0.37 5.31 2.53
C GLU A 511 -1.43 6.42 2.40
N ARG A 512 -1.75 6.83 1.16
CA ARG A 512 -2.78 7.85 0.89
C ARG A 512 -4.16 7.38 1.37
N GLN A 513 -4.53 6.15 1.02
CA GLN A 513 -5.79 5.54 1.43
C GLN A 513 -5.86 5.42 2.96
N ALA A 514 -4.77 5.01 3.62
CA ALA A 514 -4.70 4.92 5.07
C ALA A 514 -4.83 6.30 5.73
N GLU A 515 -4.21 7.35 5.17
CA GLU A 515 -4.33 8.71 5.69
C GLU A 515 -5.78 9.23 5.63
N ALA A 516 -6.47 8.99 4.51
CA ALA A 516 -7.88 9.32 4.36
C ALA A 516 -8.78 8.54 5.33
N LEU A 517 -8.51 7.24 5.52
CA LEU A 517 -9.21 6.40 6.50
C LEU A 517 -8.96 6.86 7.94
N VAL A 518 -7.74 7.27 8.29
CA VAL A 518 -7.42 7.84 9.61
C VAL A 518 -8.19 9.14 9.84
N ARG A 519 -8.19 10.06 8.87
CA ARG A 519 -8.99 11.30 8.97
C ARG A 519 -10.48 11.01 9.18
N SER A 520 -11.01 10.02 8.48
CA SER A 520 -12.41 9.62 8.64
C SER A 520 -12.68 9.05 10.04
N HIS A 521 -11.79 8.19 10.54
CA HIS A 521 -11.88 7.63 11.90
C HIS A 521 -11.81 8.73 12.97
N GLU A 522 -10.87 9.67 12.85
CA GLU A 522 -10.73 10.81 13.76
C GLU A 522 -11.97 11.70 13.76
N ALA A 523 -12.59 11.93 12.60
CA ALA A 523 -13.85 12.67 12.51
C ALA A 523 -15.00 11.94 13.21
N LEU A 524 -15.11 10.61 13.04
CA LEU A 524 -16.11 9.82 13.75
C LEU A 524 -15.86 9.76 15.26
N MET A 525 -14.61 9.82 15.71
CA MET A 525 -14.26 9.93 17.13
C MET A 525 -14.76 11.25 17.71
N ARG A 526 -14.54 12.38 17.02
CA ARG A 526 -15.07 13.68 17.44
C ARG A 526 -16.61 13.73 17.42
N LEU A 527 -17.24 13.06 16.46
CA LEU A 527 -18.69 12.88 16.44
C LEU A 527 -19.18 12.11 17.68
N ALA A 528 -18.54 10.99 18.02
CA ALA A 528 -18.90 10.19 19.19
C ALA A 528 -18.74 10.95 20.51
N GLU A 529 -17.70 11.79 20.60
CA GLU A 529 -17.48 12.71 21.72
C GLU A 529 -18.58 13.78 21.78
N SER A 530 -18.88 14.44 20.66
CA SER A 530 -19.94 15.45 20.55
C SER A 530 -21.32 14.93 20.96
N VAL A 531 -21.63 13.68 20.59
CA VAL A 531 -22.85 12.98 21.01
C VAL A 531 -22.84 12.67 22.52
N SER A 532 -21.68 12.34 23.09
CA SER A 532 -21.56 12.08 24.54
C SER A 532 -21.63 13.33 25.40
N SER A 533 -21.20 14.47 24.86
CA SER A 533 -21.23 15.78 25.51
C SER A 533 -22.55 16.54 25.29
N ASP A 534 -23.54 15.91 24.66
CA ASP A 534 -24.86 16.49 24.37
C ASP A 534 -24.79 17.83 23.61
N LEU A 535 -23.84 17.94 22.67
CA LEU A 535 -23.73 19.12 21.82
C LEU A 535 -24.90 19.21 20.82
N PRO A 536 -25.26 20.42 20.34
CA PRO A 536 -26.28 20.59 19.31
C PRO A 536 -26.00 19.80 18.02
N LEU A 537 -27.07 19.40 17.32
CA LEU A 537 -27.02 18.57 16.11
C LEU A 537 -26.16 19.18 14.99
N ASP A 538 -26.05 20.50 14.90
CA ASP A 538 -25.20 21.19 13.94
C ASP A 538 -23.75 20.70 14.01
N PHE A 539 -23.20 20.52 15.22
CA PHE A 539 -21.83 20.04 15.42
C PHE A 539 -21.67 18.60 14.93
N TRP A 540 -22.68 17.75 15.13
CA TRP A 540 -22.65 16.35 14.71
C TRP A 540 -22.58 16.25 13.18
N THR A 541 -23.35 17.07 12.47
CA THR A 541 -23.35 17.06 10.99
C THR A 541 -22.02 17.51 10.39
N ILE A 542 -21.28 18.41 11.05
CA ILE A 542 -19.97 18.89 10.60
C ILE A 542 -18.96 17.73 10.60
N ASP A 543 -18.84 17.01 11.71
CA ASP A 543 -17.91 15.88 11.81
C ASP A 543 -18.31 14.71 10.89
N LEU A 544 -19.61 14.45 10.72
CA LEU A 544 -20.08 13.41 9.81
C LEU A 544 -19.81 13.74 8.35
N ARG A 545 -19.97 15.01 7.94
CA ARG A 545 -19.57 15.49 6.61
C ARG A 545 -18.06 15.37 6.41
N ALA A 546 -17.25 15.69 7.43
CA ALA A 546 -15.80 15.50 7.38
C ALA A 546 -15.41 14.02 7.18
N ALA A 547 -16.09 13.10 7.88
CA ALA A 547 -15.88 11.67 7.72
C ALA A 547 -16.23 11.17 6.31
N LEU A 548 -17.33 11.68 5.74
CA LEU A 548 -17.78 11.39 4.38
C LEU A 548 -16.83 11.90 3.30
N LEU A 549 -16.33 13.14 3.43
CA LEU A 549 -15.36 13.72 2.52
C LEU A 549 -14.09 12.85 2.48
N ALA A 550 -13.57 12.48 3.66
CA ALA A 550 -12.38 11.64 3.78
C ALA A 550 -12.58 10.22 3.20
N LEU A 551 -13.76 9.60 3.36
CA LEU A 551 -14.06 8.32 2.68
C LEU A 551 -14.16 8.50 1.15
N GLY A 552 -14.74 9.61 0.69
CA GLY A 552 -14.85 9.96 -0.73
C GLY A 552 -13.49 10.13 -1.42
N GLU A 553 -12.47 10.61 -0.69
CA GLU A 553 -11.10 10.70 -1.19
C GLU A 553 -10.48 9.34 -1.52
N VAL A 554 -10.86 8.26 -0.81
CA VAL A 554 -10.32 6.91 -1.07
C VAL A 554 -10.75 6.41 -2.45
N SER A 555 -12.04 6.51 -2.76
CA SER A 555 -12.63 6.09 -4.03
C SER A 555 -12.39 7.07 -5.20
N GLY A 556 -11.91 8.28 -4.91
CA GLY A 556 -11.76 9.32 -5.92
C GLY A 556 -13.05 10.11 -6.21
N ASP A 557 -14.05 10.02 -5.33
CA ASP A 557 -15.30 10.78 -5.45
C ASP A 557 -15.07 12.27 -5.20
N GLU A 558 -14.13 12.59 -4.30
CA GLU A 558 -13.90 13.93 -3.79
C GLU A 558 -12.39 14.26 -3.75
N VAL A 559 -11.70 14.06 -4.87
CA VAL A 559 -10.25 14.26 -4.98
C VAL A 559 -9.93 15.47 -5.86
N GLY A 560 -8.96 16.29 -5.44
CA GLY A 560 -8.46 17.43 -6.21
C GLY A 560 -7.53 17.02 -7.35
N GLU A 561 -7.37 17.90 -8.34
CA GLU A 561 -6.58 17.63 -9.56
C GLU A 561 -5.12 17.30 -9.26
N GLU A 562 -4.49 18.05 -8.35
CA GLU A 562 -3.08 17.85 -7.95
C GLU A 562 -2.81 16.44 -7.40
N VAL A 563 -3.80 15.85 -6.71
CA VAL A 563 -3.68 14.49 -6.17
C VAL A 563 -3.79 13.47 -7.29
N LEU A 564 -4.69 13.68 -8.26
CA LEU A 564 -4.77 12.81 -9.44
C LEU A 564 -3.46 12.86 -10.23
N ASP A 565 -2.92 14.06 -10.49
CA ASP A 565 -1.64 14.23 -11.17
C ASP A 565 -0.49 13.55 -10.40
N ALA A 566 -0.45 13.68 -9.08
CA ALA A 566 0.55 13.02 -8.24
C ALA A 566 0.44 11.49 -8.26
N VAL A 567 -0.77 10.93 -8.36
CA VAL A 567 -1.00 9.48 -8.48
C VAL A 567 -0.57 8.97 -9.85
N PHE A 568 -1.07 9.58 -10.93
CA PHE A 568 -0.87 9.09 -12.30
C PHE A 568 0.51 9.42 -12.88
N SER A 569 1.20 10.45 -12.39
CA SER A 569 2.60 10.74 -12.78
C SER A 569 3.59 9.65 -12.35
N ARG A 570 3.23 8.81 -11.37
CA ARG A 570 4.05 7.66 -10.92
C ARG A 570 3.88 6.43 -11.80
N PHE A 571 2.92 6.44 -12.72
CA PHE A 571 2.70 5.34 -13.65
C PHE A 571 3.68 5.40 -14.81
N CYS A 572 3.84 4.28 -15.52
CA CYS A 572 4.62 4.25 -16.75
C CYS A 572 3.87 4.95 -17.89
N ILE A 573 4.61 5.41 -18.90
CA ILE A 573 4.00 5.87 -20.15
C ILE A 573 3.38 4.64 -20.84
N GLY A 574 2.10 4.73 -21.23
CA GLY A 574 1.37 3.63 -21.87
C GLY A 574 0.41 2.85 -20.95
N LYS A 575 0.44 3.08 -19.63
CA LYS A 575 -0.62 2.65 -18.71
C LYS A 575 -0.81 3.66 -17.62
#